data_AF-K6ZY58-F1
#
_entry.id   AF-K6ZY58-F1
#
_cell.length_a   1.000
_cell.length_b   1.000
_cell.length_c   1.000
_cell.angle_alpha   90.00
_cell.angle_beta   90.00
_cell.angle_gamma   90.00
#
_symmetry.space_group_name_H-M   'P 1'
#
loop_
_entity.id
_entity.type
_entity.pdbx_description
1 polymer ?
#
loop_
_entity_poly.entity_id
_entity_poly.type
_entity_poly.pdbx_seq_one_letter_code
_entity_poly.pdbx_strand_id
1 'polypeptide(L)'
;MRDYGKVYTRFWLKQNVLSWSDSAKLLGLYLLTCPHCNLLGCFRLPIGYVASDLNWDDQQVAKALNELEQDQFLIRCEESGWTLIRSFLKHNPIENPNQGKAAFRLLKDVPADFVGMASLLKSLAAFQARLPEEFSSLFMPDGNPVRDSQRSDDSERSNKSTVKTVDHIQFEDFWEVQIRKRKKSESQRRMATHGPQ
;
A
#
# COMPACT_ATOMS: atom_id res chain seq x y z
N MET A 1 3.45 9.23 7.32
CA MET A 1 4.20 8.00 7.58
C MET A 1 3.77 7.49 8.95
N ARG A 2 3.65 6.18 9.17
CA ARG A 2 3.31 5.63 10.48
C ARG A 2 4.58 5.61 11.34
N ASP A 3 4.52 6.11 12.58
CA ASP A 3 5.71 6.20 13.44
C ASP A 3 6.06 4.88 14.13
N TYR A 4 5.10 3.95 14.29
CA TYR A 4 5.30 2.63 14.90
C TYR A 4 4.29 1.60 14.40
N GLY A 5 4.70 0.34 14.26
CA GLY A 5 3.80 -0.80 14.02
C GLY A 5 3.38 -1.48 15.33
N LYS A 6 2.13 -1.94 15.42
CA LYS A 6 1.62 -2.64 16.62
C LYS A 6 1.75 -4.15 16.44
N VAL A 7 2.53 -4.79 17.32
CA VAL A 7 2.63 -6.26 17.41
C VAL A 7 2.19 -6.67 18.81
N TYR A 8 1.12 -7.47 18.90
CA TYR A 8 0.68 -8.01 20.18
C TYR A 8 1.65 -9.09 20.66
N THR A 9 1.95 -9.13 21.96
CA THR A 9 2.84 -10.15 22.58
C THR A 9 2.41 -11.58 22.25
N ARG A 10 1.10 -11.83 22.12
CA ARG A 10 0.54 -13.12 21.68
C ARG A 10 1.04 -13.61 20.32
N PHE A 11 1.65 -12.74 19.50
CA PHE A 11 2.33 -13.11 18.26
C PHE A 11 3.32 -14.26 18.51
N TRP A 12 4.13 -14.15 19.56
CA TRP A 12 5.13 -15.15 19.94
C TRP A 12 4.54 -16.45 20.48
N LEU A 13 3.26 -16.45 20.85
CA LEU A 13 2.57 -17.62 21.40
C LEU A 13 1.82 -18.42 20.33
N LYS A 14 1.76 -17.93 19.08
CA LYS A 14 1.07 -18.67 18.03
C LYS A 14 1.89 -19.87 17.60
N GLN A 15 1.22 -21.03 17.47
CA GLN A 15 1.85 -22.29 17.14
C GLN A 15 2.67 -22.22 15.84
N ASN A 16 2.15 -21.52 14.83
CA ASN A 16 2.85 -21.33 13.56
C ASN A 16 4.13 -20.49 13.72
N VAL A 17 4.06 -19.39 14.46
CA VAL A 17 5.22 -18.52 14.72
C VAL A 17 6.32 -19.28 15.48
N LEU A 18 5.96 -20.20 16.38
CA LEU A 18 6.94 -21.03 17.07
C LEU A 18 7.74 -21.92 16.11
N SER A 19 7.09 -22.47 15.08
CA SER A 19 7.73 -23.33 14.08
C SER A 19 8.53 -22.59 13.01
N TRP A 20 8.37 -21.28 12.88
CA TRP A 20 9.09 -20.50 11.88
C TRP A 20 10.60 -20.45 12.15
N SER A 21 11.37 -20.38 11.06
CA SER A 21 12.78 -20.02 11.08
C SER A 21 12.97 -18.60 11.64
N ASP A 22 14.18 -18.31 12.12
CA ASP A 22 14.49 -16.98 12.65
C ASP A 22 14.36 -15.89 11.59
N SER A 23 14.67 -16.21 10.32
CA SER A 23 14.45 -15.30 9.19
C SER A 23 12.95 -15.07 8.94
N ALA A 24 12.11 -16.10 8.94
CA ALA A 24 10.67 -15.92 8.80
C ALA A 24 10.06 -15.12 9.96
N LYS A 25 10.52 -15.34 11.20
CA LYS A 25 10.13 -14.53 12.37
C LYS A 25 10.51 -13.05 12.19
N LEU A 26 11.75 -12.77 11.81
CA LEU A 26 12.21 -11.39 11.59
C LEU A 26 11.43 -10.72 10.45
N LEU A 27 11.24 -11.42 9.32
CA LEU A 27 10.48 -10.88 8.19
C LEU A 27 9.01 -10.66 8.55
N GLY A 28 8.38 -11.59 9.28
CA GLY A 28 7.01 -11.45 9.74
C GLY A 28 6.83 -10.22 10.64
N LEU A 29 7.77 -9.96 11.55
CA LEU A 29 7.79 -8.73 12.34
C LEU A 29 8.01 -7.50 11.48
N TYR A 30 8.98 -7.53 10.57
CA TYR A 30 9.27 -6.43 9.66
C TYR A 30 8.03 -6.08 8.83
N LEU A 31 7.31 -7.04 8.25
CA LEU A 31 6.08 -6.78 7.49
C LEU A 31 5.01 -6.05 8.34
N LEU A 32 4.92 -6.36 9.63
CA LEU A 32 3.97 -5.71 10.55
C LEU A 32 4.38 -4.29 10.97
N THR A 33 5.66 -3.93 10.82
CA THR A 33 6.23 -2.69 11.37
C THR A 33 6.98 -1.82 10.37
N CYS A 34 7.19 -2.28 9.14
CA CYS A 34 8.01 -1.60 8.14
C CYS A 34 7.37 -0.29 7.66
N PRO A 35 8.19 0.62 7.09
CA PRO A 35 7.72 1.88 6.49
C PRO A 35 6.60 1.75 5.46
N HIS A 36 6.53 0.60 4.77
CA HIS A 36 5.55 0.32 3.72
C HIS A 36 4.19 -0.14 4.28
N CYS A 37 4.16 -0.63 5.53
CA CYS A 37 2.95 -1.14 6.13
C CYS A 37 1.93 -0.01 6.37
N ASN A 38 0.75 -0.17 5.79
CA ASN A 38 -0.31 0.84 5.81
C ASN A 38 -1.54 0.35 6.62
N LEU A 39 -2.61 1.16 6.63
CA LEU A 39 -3.83 0.85 7.38
C LEU A 39 -4.53 -0.45 6.92
N LEU A 40 -4.33 -0.88 5.67
CA LEU A 40 -4.92 -2.11 5.14
C LEU A 40 -4.13 -3.37 5.49
N GLY A 41 -2.83 -3.22 5.78
CA GLY A 41 -1.90 -4.36 5.75
C GLY A 41 -1.75 -4.96 4.34
N CYS A 42 -2.10 -4.19 3.31
CA CYS A 42 -1.94 -4.56 1.90
C CYS A 42 -1.21 -3.43 1.17
N PHE A 43 -0.03 -3.73 0.64
CA PHE A 43 0.88 -2.73 0.09
C PHE A 43 1.87 -3.38 -0.88
N ARG A 44 2.47 -2.55 -1.73
CA ARG A 44 3.52 -2.99 -2.65
C ARG A 44 4.88 -3.01 -1.94
N LEU A 45 5.51 -4.19 -1.91
CA LEU A 45 6.82 -4.42 -1.32
C LEU A 45 7.67 -5.37 -2.20
N PRO A 46 8.45 -4.81 -3.15
CA PRO A 46 9.48 -5.55 -3.87
C PRO A 46 10.55 -6.11 -2.94
N ILE A 47 11.16 -7.23 -3.35
CA ILE A 47 12.19 -7.92 -2.56
C ILE A 47 13.38 -7.01 -2.25
N GLY A 48 13.77 -6.12 -3.18
CA GLY A 48 14.91 -5.23 -3.01
C GLY A 48 14.78 -4.25 -1.84
N TYR A 49 13.55 -3.86 -1.46
CA TYR A 49 13.34 -3.05 -0.26
C TYR A 49 13.62 -3.86 1.01
N VAL A 50 13.13 -5.11 1.05
CA VAL A 50 13.37 -6.03 2.18
C VAL A 50 14.86 -6.37 2.28
N ALA A 51 15.50 -6.68 1.14
CA ALA A 51 16.92 -6.98 1.04
C ALA A 51 17.76 -5.83 1.60
N SER A 52 17.46 -4.59 1.18
CA SER A 52 18.13 -3.39 1.67
C SER A 52 17.91 -3.16 3.17
N ASP A 53 16.67 -3.25 3.65
CA ASP A 53 16.33 -2.93 5.04
C ASP A 53 16.86 -3.97 6.04
N LEU A 54 16.85 -5.25 5.67
CA LEU A 54 17.30 -6.36 6.52
C LEU A 54 18.76 -6.77 6.26
N ASN A 55 19.42 -6.14 5.29
CA ASN A 55 20.76 -6.50 4.82
C ASN A 55 20.85 -7.99 4.43
N TRP A 56 19.88 -8.44 3.63
CA TRP A 56 19.77 -9.80 3.12
C TRP A 56 20.00 -9.83 1.63
N ASP A 57 20.40 -10.98 1.09
CA ASP A 57 20.32 -11.22 -0.34
C ASP A 57 18.89 -11.60 -0.77
N ASP A 58 18.62 -11.50 -2.07
CA ASP A 58 17.31 -11.78 -2.65
C ASP A 58 16.85 -13.22 -2.40
N GLN A 59 17.77 -14.19 -2.34
CA GLN A 59 17.44 -15.59 -2.11
C GLN A 59 16.95 -15.81 -0.67
N GLN A 60 17.58 -15.17 0.30
CA GLN A 60 17.17 -15.22 1.71
C GLN A 60 15.79 -14.58 1.90
N VAL A 61 15.54 -13.42 1.25
CA VAL A 61 14.23 -12.78 1.24
C VAL A 61 13.16 -13.69 0.64
N ALA A 62 13.43 -14.26 -0.53
CA ALA A 62 12.50 -15.15 -1.22
C ALA A 62 12.18 -16.40 -0.37
N LYS A 63 13.20 -17.00 0.27
CA LYS A 63 13.02 -18.16 1.15
C LYS A 63 12.12 -17.83 2.34
N ALA A 64 12.36 -16.71 3.02
CA ALA A 64 11.55 -16.29 4.16
C ALA A 64 10.12 -15.91 3.75
N LEU A 65 9.93 -15.26 2.60
CA LEU A 65 8.60 -14.99 2.02
C LEU A 65 7.83 -16.28 1.73
N ASN A 66 8.49 -17.25 1.10
CA ASN A 66 7.88 -18.54 0.77
C ASN A 66 7.44 -19.30 2.02
N GLU A 67 8.25 -19.28 3.08
CA GLU A 67 7.89 -19.88 4.37
C GLU A 67 6.63 -19.23 4.97
N LEU A 68 6.57 -17.89 4.98
CA LEU A 68 5.41 -17.15 5.47
C LEU A 68 4.16 -17.36 4.60
N GLU A 69 4.31 -17.55 3.29
CA GLU A 69 3.20 -17.85 2.38
C GLU A 69 2.67 -19.27 2.56
N GLN A 70 3.56 -20.26 2.72
CA GLN A 70 3.20 -21.65 3.02
C GLN A 70 2.39 -21.75 4.31
N ASP A 71 2.79 -20.98 5.33
CA ASP A 71 2.06 -20.89 6.60
C ASP A 71 0.79 -20.00 6.55
N GLN A 72 0.42 -19.49 5.37
CA GLN A 72 -0.74 -18.63 5.17
C GLN A 72 -0.69 -17.33 5.98
N PHE A 73 0.50 -16.84 6.37
CA PHE A 73 0.64 -15.54 7.04
C PHE A 73 0.40 -14.38 6.09
N LEU A 74 0.78 -14.54 4.82
CA LEU A 74 0.62 -13.54 3.77
C LEU A 74 0.07 -14.13 2.47
N ILE A 75 -0.39 -13.27 1.57
CA ILE A 75 -0.62 -13.55 0.14
C ILE A 75 0.28 -12.59 -0.63
N ARG A 76 1.05 -13.07 -1.59
CA ARG A 76 1.93 -12.20 -2.38
C ARG A 76 1.85 -12.50 -3.87
N CYS A 77 1.99 -11.45 -4.68
CA CYS A 77 2.31 -11.58 -6.10
C CYS A 77 3.82 -11.32 -6.26
N GLU A 78 4.56 -12.33 -6.72
CA GLU A 78 6.02 -12.24 -6.81
C GLU A 78 6.49 -11.15 -7.77
N GLU A 79 5.88 -11.10 -8.96
CA GLU A 79 6.20 -10.18 -10.04
C GLU A 79 5.91 -8.72 -9.68
N SER A 80 4.70 -8.43 -9.17
CA SER A 80 4.31 -7.05 -8.86
C SER A 80 4.82 -6.57 -7.49
N GLY A 81 5.12 -7.50 -6.58
CA GLY A 81 5.49 -7.23 -5.19
C GLY A 81 4.32 -6.86 -4.27
N TRP A 82 3.08 -6.89 -4.75
CA TRP A 82 1.91 -6.67 -3.89
C TRP A 82 1.78 -7.77 -2.85
N THR A 83 1.67 -7.36 -1.59
CA THR A 83 1.65 -8.24 -0.42
C THR A 83 0.45 -7.88 0.45
N LEU A 84 -0.31 -8.89 0.87
CA LEU A 84 -1.38 -8.79 1.86
C LEU A 84 -1.01 -9.60 3.08
N ILE A 85 -0.94 -8.97 4.25
CA ILE A 85 -0.77 -9.65 5.53
C ILE A 85 -2.13 -10.17 5.99
N ARG A 86 -2.29 -11.50 6.08
CA ARG A 86 -3.56 -12.10 6.47
C ARG A 86 -3.87 -11.80 7.93
N SER A 87 -5.16 -11.62 8.21
CA SER A 87 -5.65 -11.26 9.55
C SER A 87 -5.10 -9.92 10.10
N PHE A 88 -4.44 -9.08 9.30
CA PHE A 88 -3.91 -7.79 9.76
C PHE A 88 -4.99 -6.93 10.41
N LEU A 89 -6.13 -6.77 9.74
CA LEU A 89 -7.28 -5.99 10.22
C LEU A 89 -7.95 -6.59 11.47
N LYS A 90 -7.73 -7.88 11.79
CA LYS A 90 -8.20 -8.45 13.07
C LYS A 90 -7.42 -7.89 14.26
N HIS A 91 -6.14 -7.54 14.05
CA HIS A 91 -5.26 -7.01 15.09
C HIS A 91 -5.14 -5.48 15.02
N ASN A 92 -5.31 -4.90 13.83
CA ASN A 92 -5.32 -3.46 13.58
C ASN A 92 -6.69 -3.08 12.97
N PRO A 93 -7.78 -3.14 13.77
CA PRO A 93 -9.12 -2.89 13.26
C PRO A 93 -9.27 -1.44 12.78
N ILE A 94 -10.16 -1.22 11.80
CA ILE A 94 -10.60 0.13 11.43
C ILE A 94 -11.50 0.63 12.55
N GLU A 95 -11.07 1.63 13.32
CA GLU A 95 -11.73 2.05 14.55
C GLU A 95 -12.84 3.09 14.33
N ASN A 96 -12.74 3.89 13.27
CA ASN A 96 -13.67 4.99 13.01
C ASN A 96 -13.87 5.26 11.51
N PRO A 97 -14.90 6.05 11.12
CA PRO A 97 -15.19 6.34 9.71
C PRO A 97 -14.07 7.07 8.95
N ASN A 98 -13.24 7.87 9.63
CA ASN A 98 -12.11 8.55 8.99
C ASN A 98 -11.02 7.54 8.58
N GLN A 99 -10.74 6.57 9.44
CA GLN A 99 -9.89 5.42 9.09
C GLN A 99 -10.53 4.62 7.94
N GLY A 100 -11.84 4.39 7.96
CA GLY A 100 -12.52 3.70 6.87
C GLY A 100 -12.39 4.41 5.51
N LYS A 101 -12.53 5.74 5.47
CA LYS A 101 -12.26 6.54 4.26
C LYS A 101 -10.81 6.41 3.79
N ALA A 102 -9.85 6.41 4.72
CA ALA A 102 -8.43 6.23 4.38
C ALA A 102 -8.14 4.82 3.85
N ALA A 103 -8.72 3.78 4.47
CA ALA A 103 -8.63 2.40 4.04
C ALA A 103 -9.22 2.21 2.63
N PHE A 104 -10.37 2.81 2.36
CA PHE A 104 -11.00 2.75 1.04
C PHE A 104 -10.17 3.43 -0.06
N ARG A 105 -9.47 4.52 0.26
CA ARG A 105 -8.52 5.15 -0.68
C ARG A 105 -7.37 4.22 -1.01
N LEU A 106 -6.75 3.62 0.00
CA LEU A 106 -5.66 2.65 -0.18
C LEU A 106 -6.11 1.42 -0.98
N LEU A 107 -7.37 0.99 -0.84
CA LEU A 107 -7.92 -0.15 -1.59
C LEU A 107 -7.92 0.13 -3.09
N LYS A 108 -8.22 1.36 -3.50
CA LYS A 108 -8.21 1.76 -4.92
C LYS A 108 -6.83 1.74 -5.56
N ASP A 109 -5.78 1.82 -4.75
CA ASP A 109 -4.39 1.74 -5.23
C ASP A 109 -3.97 0.28 -5.47
N VAL A 110 -4.70 -0.70 -4.94
CA VAL A 110 -4.41 -2.13 -5.12
C VAL A 110 -4.88 -2.57 -6.52
N PRO A 111 -4.03 -3.24 -7.33
CA PRO A 111 -4.42 -3.75 -8.63
C PRO A 111 -5.63 -4.67 -8.57
N ALA A 112 -6.56 -4.50 -9.49
CA ALA A 112 -7.82 -5.26 -9.52
C ALA A 112 -7.59 -6.78 -9.70
N ASP A 113 -6.50 -7.15 -10.38
CA ASP A 113 -6.05 -8.52 -10.63
C ASP A 113 -5.12 -9.09 -9.54
N PHE A 114 -4.88 -8.34 -8.46
CA PHE A 114 -4.08 -8.84 -7.35
C PHE A 114 -4.70 -10.11 -6.76
N VAL A 115 -3.92 -11.20 -6.70
CA VAL A 115 -4.35 -12.52 -6.21
C VAL A 115 -4.94 -12.48 -4.79
N GLY A 116 -4.54 -11.52 -3.95
CA GLY A 116 -5.09 -11.32 -2.61
C GLY A 116 -6.37 -10.49 -2.53
N MET A 117 -6.89 -9.94 -3.63
CA MET A 117 -8.00 -8.99 -3.66
C MET A 117 -9.26 -9.53 -2.97
N ALA A 118 -9.68 -10.76 -3.30
CA ALA A 118 -10.85 -11.38 -2.68
C ALA A 118 -10.69 -11.53 -1.14
N SER A 119 -9.49 -11.88 -0.68
CA SER A 119 -9.19 -11.99 0.76
C SER A 119 -9.17 -10.63 1.46
N LEU A 120 -8.69 -9.59 0.77
CA LEU A 120 -8.69 -8.21 1.25
C LEU A 120 -10.12 -7.68 1.40
N LEU A 121 -10.96 -7.83 0.35
CA LEU A 121 -12.36 -7.42 0.37
C LEU A 121 -13.14 -8.14 1.48
N LYS A 122 -12.96 -9.46 1.63
CA LYS A 122 -13.56 -10.23 2.71
C LYS A 122 -13.15 -9.72 4.10
N SER A 123 -11.90 -9.31 4.26
CA SER A 123 -11.41 -8.76 5.54
C SER A 123 -11.99 -7.38 5.84
N LEU A 124 -12.17 -6.54 4.81
CA LEU A 124 -12.79 -5.22 4.93
C LEU A 124 -14.31 -5.28 5.15
N ALA A 125 -15.00 -6.30 4.63
CA ALA A 125 -16.43 -6.50 4.84
C ALA A 125 -16.84 -6.54 6.32
N ALA A 126 -15.98 -7.07 7.19
CA ALA A 126 -16.19 -7.06 8.65
C ALA A 126 -16.27 -5.64 9.27
N PHE A 127 -15.89 -4.60 8.52
CA PHE A 127 -15.88 -3.21 8.93
C PHE A 127 -16.81 -2.33 8.08
N GLN A 128 -17.76 -2.93 7.34
CA GLN A 128 -18.65 -2.22 6.41
C GLN A 128 -19.32 -0.98 7.02
N ALA A 129 -19.78 -1.05 8.28
CA ALA A 129 -20.41 0.08 8.98
C ALA A 129 -19.49 1.31 9.17
N ARG A 130 -18.17 1.14 9.00
CA ARG A 130 -17.16 2.20 9.11
C ARG A 130 -16.59 2.60 7.75
N LEU A 131 -16.95 1.90 6.69
CA LEU A 131 -16.47 2.15 5.34
C LEU A 131 -17.44 3.08 4.58
N PRO A 132 -16.98 3.79 3.54
CA PRO A 132 -17.85 4.59 2.67
C PRO A 132 -18.91 3.72 1.98
N GLU A 133 -20.06 4.29 1.62
CA GLU A 133 -21.16 3.57 0.96
C GLU A 133 -20.71 2.94 -0.38
N GLU A 134 -19.77 3.57 -1.08
CA GLU A 134 -19.18 3.09 -2.33
C GLU A 134 -18.46 1.74 -2.17
N PHE A 135 -18.08 1.35 -0.94
CA PHE A 135 -17.53 0.03 -0.68
C PHE A 135 -18.57 -1.08 -0.89
N SER A 136 -19.85 -0.83 -0.59
CA SER A 136 -20.91 -1.81 -0.77
C SER A 136 -21.13 -2.18 -2.24
N SER A 137 -20.92 -1.25 -3.18
CA SER A 137 -21.00 -1.54 -4.61
C SER A 137 -19.88 -2.46 -5.14
N LEU A 138 -18.83 -2.70 -4.37
CA LEU A 138 -17.77 -3.65 -4.73
C LEU A 138 -18.18 -5.11 -4.47
N PHE A 139 -19.25 -5.35 -3.69
CA PHE A 139 -19.82 -6.68 -3.48
C PHE A 139 -20.99 -6.87 -4.45
N MET A 140 -20.70 -7.38 -5.64
CA MET A 140 -21.73 -7.98 -6.48
C MET A 140 -22.05 -9.38 -5.94
N PRO A 141 -23.30 -9.88 -6.02
CA PRO A 141 -23.66 -11.23 -5.59
C PRO A 141 -22.83 -12.34 -6.26
N ASP A 142 -22.26 -12.08 -7.45
CA ASP A 142 -21.60 -13.08 -8.30
C ASP A 142 -20.09 -12.84 -8.57
N GLY A 143 -19.38 -12.12 -7.71
CA GLY A 143 -17.91 -12.20 -7.64
C GLY A 143 -17.08 -11.69 -8.84
N ASN A 144 -17.70 -11.07 -9.85
CA ASN A 144 -16.97 -10.41 -10.93
C ASN A 144 -16.73 -8.92 -10.63
N PRO A 145 -15.49 -8.41 -10.80
CA PRO A 145 -15.20 -7.00 -10.59
C PRO A 145 -15.95 -6.14 -11.61
N VAL A 146 -16.52 -5.03 -11.13
CA VAL A 146 -17.12 -3.99 -11.99
C VAL A 146 -16.03 -3.45 -12.90
N ARG A 147 -16.16 -3.76 -14.19
CA ARG A 147 -15.36 -3.18 -15.26
C ARG A 147 -15.78 -1.73 -15.40
N ASP A 148 -14.96 -0.79 -14.97
CA ASP A 148 -15.12 0.63 -15.30
C ASP A 148 -15.03 0.78 -16.82
N SER A 149 -16.17 0.61 -17.47
CA SER A 149 -16.35 0.71 -18.91
C SER A 149 -16.76 2.15 -19.19
N GLN A 150 -15.82 3.08 -19.02
CA GLN A 150 -15.98 4.45 -19.51
C GLN A 150 -14.68 4.93 -20.15
N ARG A 151 -14.45 4.47 -21.38
CA ARG A 151 -13.85 5.28 -22.46
C ARG A 151 -14.46 4.84 -23.79
N SER A 152 -15.60 5.46 -24.11
CA SER A 152 -16.07 5.61 -25.48
C SER A 152 -16.53 7.05 -25.62
N ASP A 153 -15.74 7.84 -26.33
CA ASP A 153 -16.26 8.79 -27.31
C ASP A 153 -15.12 9.13 -28.26
N ASP A 154 -15.16 8.46 -29.42
CA ASP A 154 -14.53 8.93 -30.64
C ASP A 154 -15.24 10.21 -31.09
N SER A 155 -14.47 11.27 -31.30
CA SER A 155 -14.80 12.23 -32.34
C SER A 155 -13.52 12.57 -33.11
N GLU A 156 -13.52 12.12 -34.37
CA GLU A 156 -12.51 12.39 -35.37
C GLU A 156 -12.32 13.89 -35.56
N ARG A 157 -11.06 14.37 -35.53
CA ARG A 157 -10.68 15.48 -36.41
C ARG A 157 -9.19 15.53 -36.74
N SER A 158 -8.94 15.23 -38.02
CA SER A 158 -7.95 15.83 -38.91
C SER A 158 -6.48 15.82 -38.50
N ASN A 159 -5.76 14.97 -39.22
CA ASN A 159 -4.34 15.03 -39.51
C ASN A 159 -3.84 16.47 -39.76
N LYS A 160 -2.93 16.95 -38.91
CA LYS A 160 -1.86 17.89 -39.27
C LYS A 160 -0.68 17.65 -38.34
N SER A 161 0.41 17.19 -38.94
CA SER A 161 1.73 17.07 -38.33
C SER A 161 2.17 18.39 -37.71
N THR A 162 2.47 18.38 -36.41
CA THR A 162 3.50 19.28 -35.86
C THR A 162 4.12 18.56 -34.68
N VAL A 163 5.25 17.91 -34.93
CA VAL A 163 6.12 17.37 -33.90
C VAL A 163 6.52 18.55 -32.99
N LYS A 164 6.05 18.52 -31.74
CA LYS A 164 6.67 19.26 -30.65
C LYS A 164 7.24 18.22 -29.70
N THR A 165 8.56 18.15 -29.72
CA THR A 165 9.39 17.44 -28.74
C THR A 165 8.89 17.74 -27.33
N VAL A 166 8.51 16.69 -26.60
CA VAL A 166 8.26 16.76 -25.17
C VAL A 166 9.64 16.72 -24.52
N ASP A 167 10.08 17.84 -23.95
CA ASP A 167 11.34 17.91 -23.21
C ASP A 167 11.32 16.87 -22.08
N HIS A 168 12.36 16.04 -22.07
CA HIS A 168 12.64 15.06 -21.02
C HIS A 168 12.91 15.83 -19.73
N ILE A 169 11.95 15.94 -18.83
CA ILE A 169 12.18 16.50 -17.49
C ILE A 169 13.05 15.48 -16.74
N GLN A 170 14.31 15.84 -16.46
CA GLN A 170 15.21 15.02 -15.66
C GLN A 170 14.75 15.05 -14.19
N PHE A 171 14.97 13.94 -13.48
CA PHE A 171 14.52 13.74 -12.09
C PHE A 171 15.02 14.84 -11.13
N GLU A 172 16.16 15.44 -11.46
CA GLU A 172 16.82 16.54 -10.78
C GLU A 172 15.99 17.84 -10.84
N ASP A 173 15.37 18.13 -11.99
CA ASP A 173 14.51 19.31 -12.18
C ASP A 173 13.24 19.20 -11.33
N PHE A 174 12.68 17.99 -11.23
CA PHE A 174 11.55 17.70 -10.35
C PHE A 174 11.91 17.96 -8.88
N TRP A 175 13.10 17.53 -8.44
CA TRP A 175 13.57 17.74 -7.07
C TRP A 175 13.82 19.21 -6.74
N GLU A 176 14.39 19.98 -7.65
CA GLU A 176 14.57 21.43 -7.45
C GLU A 176 13.24 22.15 -7.26
N VAL A 177 12.20 21.78 -8.02
CA VAL A 177 10.85 22.34 -7.89
C VAL A 177 10.28 22.05 -6.50
N GLN A 178 10.49 20.85 -5.94
CA GLN A 178 10.02 20.50 -4.61
C GLN A 178 10.78 21.24 -3.51
N ILE A 179 12.10 21.40 -3.64
CA ILE A 179 12.91 22.17 -2.69
C ILE A 179 12.48 23.64 -2.68
N ARG A 180 12.23 24.24 -3.86
CA ARG A 180 11.74 25.62 -3.96
C ARG A 180 10.35 25.80 -3.33
N LYS A 181 9.43 24.83 -3.53
CA LYS A 181 8.10 24.84 -2.89
C LYS A 181 8.19 24.77 -1.36
N ARG A 182 9.10 23.95 -0.82
CA ARG A 182 9.32 23.83 0.62
C ARG A 182 9.92 25.10 1.23
N LYS A 183 10.90 25.73 0.57
CA LYS A 183 11.46 27.01 1.02
C LYS A 183 10.42 28.14 1.01
N LYS A 184 9.53 28.17 0.00
CA LYS A 184 8.43 29.15 -0.07
C LYS A 184 7.42 28.98 1.06
N SER A 185 7.05 27.74 1.39
CA SER A 185 6.12 27.47 2.50
C SER A 185 6.74 27.76 3.87
N GLU A 186 8.04 27.51 4.05
CA GLU A 186 8.77 27.88 5.27
C GLU A 186 8.90 29.40 5.43
N SER A 187 9.14 30.15 4.35
CA SER A 187 9.20 31.61 4.37
C SER A 187 7.84 32.23 4.70
N GLN A 188 6.75 31.72 4.10
CA GLN A 188 5.38 32.14 4.42
C GLN A 188 5.00 31.86 5.88
N ARG A 189 5.42 30.72 6.43
CA ARG A 189 5.23 30.40 7.86
C ARG A 189 6.00 31.34 8.79
N ARG A 190 7.21 31.76 8.40
CA ARG A 190 8.02 32.72 9.18
C ARG A 190 7.46 34.14 9.15
N MET A 191 6.90 34.58 8.03
CA MET A 191 6.22 35.88 7.95
C MET A 191 4.90 35.90 8.74
N ALA A 192 4.23 34.76 8.88
CA ALA A 192 3.00 34.65 9.68
C ALA A 192 3.25 34.66 11.20
N THR A 193 4.46 34.32 11.67
CA THR A 193 4.80 34.31 13.11
C THR A 193 5.43 35.60 13.62
N HIS A 194 5.88 36.49 12.74
CA HIS A 194 6.41 37.81 13.08
C HIS A 194 5.70 38.88 12.23
N GLY A 195 4.47 39.23 12.63
CA GLY A 195 3.78 40.40 12.10
C GLY A 195 4.48 41.70 12.55
N PRO A 196 4.44 42.78 11.75
CA PRO A 196 5.21 43.99 12.02
C PRO A 196 4.74 44.66 13.32
N GLN A 197 5.71 45.08 14.15
CA GLN A 197 5.50 46.07 15.21
C GLN A 197 5.14 47.42 14.60
#